data_AF-A0AAP0J0V6-F1
#
_entry.id   AF-A0AAP0J0V6-F1
#
_cell.length_a   1.000
_cell.length_b   1.000
_cell.length_c   1.000
_cell.angle_alpha   90.00
_cell.angle_beta   90.00
_cell.angle_gamma   90.00
#
_symmetry.space_group_name_H-M   'P 1'
#
loop_
_entity.id
_entity.type
_entity.pdbx_description
1 polymer ?
#
loop_
_entity_poly.entity_id
_entity_poly.type
_entity_poly.pdbx_seq_one_letter_code
_entity_poly.pdbx_strand_id
1 'polypeptide(L)'
;MSTMVDASASFTFARPNRILGHKCSPKYSHFLKCSCTFERKPIRSHSSIEGTLAEIERSRVIACLRAQSGEEAMKAAQAALSGGISVLEITMTTPDVFEVLHGLVQQHPETILGVGTVLNVMDAKNAIEAGAKFLMSPATVKGILDYVRRSEVLYIPGAMTPTEVLNAYEDGARIVKIL
;
A
#
# COMPACT_ATOMS: atom_id res chain seq x y z
N MET A 1 11.76 58.90 -27.91
CA MET A 1 12.35 57.54 -27.81
C MET A 1 11.44 56.77 -26.87
N SER A 2 10.32 56.11 -27.24
CA SER A 2 10.09 55.04 -28.25
C SER A 2 11.23 54.02 -28.20
N THR A 3 11.06 52.74 -27.82
CA THR A 3 9.94 51.82 -28.00
C THR A 3 9.87 50.76 -26.90
N MET A 4 8.63 50.34 -26.57
CA MET A 4 8.30 49.03 -25.99
C MET A 4 8.78 47.89 -26.90
N VAL A 5 9.21 46.76 -26.32
CA VAL A 5 9.01 45.44 -26.95
C VAL A 5 8.75 44.40 -25.85
N ASP A 6 7.49 43.96 -25.79
CA ASP A 6 7.02 42.73 -25.17
C ASP A 6 7.66 41.51 -25.86
N ALA A 7 8.04 40.50 -25.09
CA ALA A 7 8.38 39.18 -25.63
C ALA A 7 7.82 38.08 -24.72
N SER A 8 6.54 37.77 -24.95
CA SER A 8 5.92 36.51 -24.59
C SER A 8 6.62 35.35 -25.30
N ALA A 9 7.32 34.49 -24.55
CA ALA A 9 7.89 33.25 -25.09
C ALA A 9 6.99 32.07 -24.70
N SER A 10 6.09 31.70 -25.60
CA SER A 10 5.39 30.42 -25.58
C SER A 10 6.34 29.34 -26.10
N PHE A 11 6.78 28.43 -25.24
CA PHE A 11 7.49 27.21 -25.65
C PHE A 11 6.54 26.03 -25.63
N THR A 12 6.03 25.69 -26.82
CA THR A 12 5.41 24.41 -27.11
C THR A 12 6.53 23.42 -27.45
N PHE A 13 6.68 22.35 -26.66
CA PHE A 13 7.49 21.20 -27.07
C PHE A 13 6.66 19.92 -27.02
N ALA A 14 6.88 19.12 -28.05
CA ALA A 14 5.98 18.13 -28.57
C ALA A 14 5.90 16.85 -27.72
N ARG A 15 4.70 16.27 -27.66
CA ARG A 15 4.45 14.91 -27.19
C ARG A 15 4.97 13.90 -28.22
N PRO A 16 5.79 12.90 -27.84
CA PRO A 16 6.06 11.78 -28.73
C PRO A 16 4.85 10.85 -28.76
N ASN A 17 4.28 10.71 -29.95
CA ASN A 17 3.27 9.71 -30.30
C ASN A 17 3.80 8.29 -30.05
N ARG A 18 3.11 7.49 -29.23
CA ARG A 18 3.00 6.04 -29.45
C ARG A 18 1.55 5.62 -29.27
N ILE A 19 0.82 5.72 -30.37
CA ILE A 19 -0.52 5.20 -30.56
C ILE A 19 -0.40 3.67 -30.72
N LEU A 20 -0.82 2.91 -29.71
CA LEU A 20 -1.46 1.61 -29.94
C LEU A 20 -2.96 1.87 -29.81
N GLY A 21 -3.66 1.66 -30.92
CA GLY A 21 -4.89 2.34 -31.25
C GLY A 21 -6.09 1.92 -30.43
N HIS A 22 -6.81 2.93 -29.94
CA HIS A 22 -8.24 2.82 -29.67
C HIS A 22 -8.92 4.04 -30.30
N LYS A 23 -9.64 3.82 -31.41
CA LYS A 23 -10.59 4.80 -31.94
C LYS A 23 -11.77 4.83 -30.98
N CYS A 24 -11.86 5.87 -30.17
CA CYS A 24 -13.09 6.20 -29.46
C CYS A 24 -13.50 7.61 -29.91
N SER A 25 -14.42 7.68 -30.88
CA SER A 25 -15.01 8.94 -31.33
C SER A 25 -16.10 9.39 -30.35
N PRO A 26 -16.18 10.67 -29.96
CA PRO A 26 -17.17 11.13 -29.00
C PRO A 26 -18.48 11.39 -29.73
N LYS A 27 -19.51 10.58 -29.46
CA LYS A 27 -20.90 10.95 -29.73
C LYS A 27 -21.71 10.72 -28.46
N TYR A 28 -22.13 11.81 -27.86
CA TYR A 28 -23.11 11.85 -26.77
C TYR A 28 -24.44 11.24 -27.24
N SER A 29 -24.93 10.22 -26.53
CA SER A 29 -26.32 10.04 -26.07
C SER A 29 -26.63 8.55 -25.88
N HIS A 30 -27.26 8.23 -24.74
CA HIS A 30 -27.89 6.96 -24.34
C HIS A 30 -27.03 5.78 -23.85
N PHE A 31 -27.41 5.33 -22.65
CA PHE A 31 -27.10 4.08 -21.94
C PHE A 31 -26.73 2.90 -22.85
N LEU A 32 -25.59 2.25 -22.56
CA LEU A 32 -25.44 0.79 -22.67
C LEU A 32 -24.19 0.32 -21.90
N LYS A 33 -24.39 -0.78 -21.17
CA LYS A 33 -23.43 -1.51 -20.33
C LYS A 33 -22.04 -1.60 -20.95
N CYS A 34 -21.03 -1.05 -20.29
CA CYS A 34 -19.64 -1.38 -20.59
C CYS A 34 -19.30 -2.70 -19.90
N SER A 35 -19.39 -3.80 -20.65
CA SER A 35 -18.90 -5.12 -20.25
C SER A 35 -17.38 -5.19 -20.44
N CYS A 36 -16.62 -4.39 -19.67
CA CYS A 36 -15.20 -4.63 -19.53
C CYS A 36 -15.01 -5.70 -18.46
N THR A 37 -14.97 -6.96 -18.88
CA THR A 37 -14.40 -8.03 -18.07
C THR A 37 -12.93 -7.69 -17.82
N PHE A 38 -12.61 -7.38 -16.56
CA PHE A 38 -11.25 -7.20 -16.10
C PHE A 38 -10.57 -8.58 -16.09
N GLU A 39 -10.01 -8.97 -17.24
CA GLU A 39 -9.24 -10.21 -17.34
C GLU A 39 -7.98 -10.08 -16.49
N ARG A 40 -7.89 -10.94 -15.46
CA ARG A 40 -6.72 -11.08 -14.60
C ARG A 40 -5.57 -11.66 -15.42
N LYS A 41 -4.53 -10.88 -15.66
CA LYS A 41 -3.22 -11.42 -16.03
C LYS A 41 -2.43 -11.76 -14.77
N PRO A 42 -1.78 -12.93 -14.70
CA PRO A 42 -0.98 -13.30 -13.53
C PRO A 42 0.28 -12.42 -13.51
N ILE A 43 0.42 -11.61 -12.47
CA ILE A 43 1.61 -10.80 -12.23
C ILE A 43 2.72 -11.76 -11.78
N ARG A 44 3.69 -12.07 -12.64
CA ARG A 44 4.88 -12.84 -12.28
C ARG A 44 6.09 -11.91 -12.12
N SER A 45 6.75 -12.09 -10.96
CA SER A 45 8.04 -11.57 -10.50
C SER A 45 8.29 -10.06 -10.61
N HIS A 46 7.57 -9.29 -9.79
CA HIS A 46 8.09 -8.05 -9.23
C HIS A 46 8.48 -8.35 -7.77
N SER A 47 9.53 -7.70 -7.25
CA SER A 47 9.90 -7.81 -5.83
C SER A 47 8.65 -7.75 -4.95
N SER A 48 8.60 -8.59 -3.92
CA SER A 48 7.45 -8.70 -3.01
C SER A 48 6.93 -7.33 -2.53
N ILE A 49 7.83 -6.36 -2.29
CA ILE A 49 7.51 -4.99 -1.89
C ILE A 49 6.70 -4.25 -2.97
N GLU A 50 7.09 -4.34 -4.24
CA GLU A 50 6.34 -3.71 -5.34
C GLU A 50 4.98 -4.38 -5.53
N GLY A 51 4.90 -5.71 -5.32
CA GLY A 51 3.63 -6.43 -5.30
C GLY A 51 2.69 -5.93 -4.20
N THR A 52 3.21 -5.80 -2.97
CA THR A 52 2.48 -5.26 -1.83
C THR A 52 2.03 -3.81 -2.08
N LEU A 53 2.92 -2.95 -2.60
CA LEU A 53 2.59 -1.56 -2.93
C LEU A 53 1.50 -1.47 -4.00
N ALA A 54 1.62 -2.23 -5.09
CA ALA A 54 0.63 -2.25 -6.15
C ALA A 54 -0.75 -2.70 -5.65
N GLU A 55 -0.79 -3.66 -4.73
CA GLU A 55 -2.04 -4.13 -4.13
C GLU A 55 -2.64 -3.10 -3.17
N ILE A 56 -1.83 -2.39 -2.38
CA ILE A 56 -2.29 -1.24 -1.57
C ILE A 56 -2.91 -0.17 -2.47
N GLU A 57 -2.24 0.20 -3.56
CA GLU A 57 -2.74 1.18 -4.54
C GLU A 57 -4.02 0.71 -5.24
N ARG A 58 -4.13 -0.59 -5.53
CA ARG A 58 -5.32 -1.18 -6.14
C ARG A 58 -6.50 -1.23 -5.17
N SER A 59 -6.26 -1.64 -3.94
CA SER A 59 -7.27 -1.75 -2.86
C SER A 59 -7.81 -0.38 -2.45
N ARG A 60 -6.97 0.66 -2.49
CA ARG A 60 -7.26 2.04 -2.04
C ARG A 60 -7.56 2.18 -0.54
N VAL A 61 -7.71 1.06 0.17
CA VAL A 61 -7.98 0.99 1.60
C VAL A 61 -7.07 -0.07 2.22
N ILE A 62 -6.51 0.26 3.40
CA ILE A 62 -5.90 -0.70 4.32
C ILE A 62 -6.82 -0.73 5.54
N ALA A 63 -7.44 -1.88 5.82
CA ALA A 63 -8.25 -2.03 7.02
C ALA A 63 -7.32 -2.20 8.24
N CYS A 64 -7.58 -1.46 9.31
CA CYS A 64 -6.85 -1.56 10.58
C CYS A 64 -7.73 -2.25 11.62
N LEU A 65 -7.28 -3.42 12.10
CA LEU A 65 -8.04 -4.25 13.03
C LEU A 65 -7.40 -4.25 14.42
N ARG A 66 -8.25 -4.00 15.42
CA ARG A 66 -7.95 -4.15 16.83
C ARG A 66 -9.08 -4.92 17.49
N ALA A 67 -8.74 -5.89 18.33
CA ALA A 67 -9.71 -6.70 19.07
C ALA A 67 -9.21 -6.96 20.50
N GLN A 68 -10.11 -7.43 21.36
CA GLN A 68 -9.79 -7.73 22.76
C GLN A 68 -9.28 -9.16 22.97
N SER A 69 -9.32 -10.00 21.94
CA SER A 69 -8.81 -11.38 21.95
C SER A 69 -8.41 -11.83 20.54
N GLY A 70 -7.59 -12.88 20.44
CA GLY A 70 -7.24 -13.49 19.16
C GLY A 70 -8.45 -14.11 18.42
N GLU A 71 -9.40 -14.70 19.16
CA GLU A 71 -10.62 -15.27 18.57
C GLU A 71 -11.50 -14.19 17.93
N GLU A 72 -11.71 -13.07 18.62
CA GLU A 72 -12.44 -11.93 18.08
C GLU A 72 -11.73 -11.35 16.86
N ALA A 73 -10.39 -11.26 16.92
CA ALA A 73 -9.58 -10.80 15.80
C ALA A 73 -9.73 -11.67 14.55
N MET A 74 -9.67 -13.01 14.72
CA MET A 74 -9.87 -13.96 13.63
C MET A 74 -11.27 -13.80 13.01
N LYS A 75 -12.32 -13.72 13.83
CA LYS A 75 -13.70 -13.55 13.35
C LYS A 75 -13.87 -12.25 12.58
N ALA A 76 -13.37 -11.14 13.13
CA ALA A 76 -13.46 -9.82 12.51
C ALA A 76 -12.64 -9.73 11.21
N ALA A 77 -11.43 -10.31 11.19
CA ALA A 77 -10.60 -10.37 9.99
C ALA A 77 -11.31 -11.17 8.89
N GLN A 78 -11.80 -12.38 9.21
CA GLN A 78 -12.52 -13.21 8.26
C GLN A 78 -13.76 -12.51 7.68
N ALA A 79 -14.51 -11.79 8.51
CA ALA A 79 -15.64 -10.98 8.06
C ALA A 79 -15.19 -9.86 7.10
N ALA A 80 -14.12 -9.14 7.43
CA ALA A 80 -13.58 -8.07 6.59
C ALA A 80 -13.11 -8.60 5.22
N LEU A 81 -12.38 -9.72 5.20
CA LEU A 81 -11.93 -10.38 3.97
C LEU A 81 -13.10 -10.85 3.12
N SER A 82 -14.12 -11.45 3.75
CA SER A 82 -15.36 -11.85 3.06
C SER A 82 -16.14 -10.65 2.50
N GLY A 83 -15.99 -9.48 3.13
CA GLY A 83 -16.52 -8.20 2.66
C GLY A 83 -15.73 -7.57 1.50
N GLY A 84 -14.65 -8.19 1.05
CA GLY A 84 -13.85 -7.74 -0.10
C GLY A 84 -12.64 -6.88 0.26
N ILE A 85 -12.28 -6.76 1.55
CA ILE A 85 -11.00 -6.16 1.94
C ILE A 85 -9.87 -7.09 1.49
N SER A 86 -8.92 -6.58 0.70
CA SER A 86 -7.74 -7.34 0.25
C SER A 86 -6.43 -6.92 0.93
N VAL A 87 -6.46 -5.84 1.71
CA VAL A 87 -5.31 -5.38 2.52
C VAL A 87 -5.76 -5.08 3.94
N LEU A 88 -5.19 -5.81 4.90
CA LEU A 88 -5.58 -5.77 6.31
C LEU A 88 -4.34 -5.77 7.20
N GLU A 89 -4.31 -4.88 8.19
CA GLU A 89 -3.38 -5.00 9.32
C GLU A 89 -4.10 -5.42 10.59
N ILE A 90 -3.43 -6.22 11.41
CA ILE A 90 -3.83 -6.48 12.79
C ILE A 90 -2.83 -5.78 13.71
N THR A 91 -3.34 -5.02 14.67
CA THR A 91 -2.49 -4.23 15.55
C THR A 91 -1.86 -5.08 16.67
N MET A 92 -0.61 -4.77 17.05
CA MET A 92 0.13 -5.41 18.16
C MET A 92 -0.59 -5.35 19.51
N THR A 93 -1.59 -4.47 19.65
CA THR A 93 -2.42 -4.37 20.85
C THR A 93 -3.51 -5.43 20.95
N THR A 94 -3.72 -6.20 19.88
CA THR A 94 -4.59 -7.38 19.89
C THR A 94 -3.82 -8.56 20.49
N PRO A 95 -4.36 -9.28 21.49
CA PRO A 95 -3.74 -10.50 21.99
C PRO A 95 -3.54 -11.55 20.89
N ASP A 96 -2.45 -12.32 20.99
CA ASP A 96 -2.13 -13.43 20.07
C ASP A 96 -2.03 -12.99 18.58
N VAL A 97 -1.62 -11.75 18.33
CA VAL A 97 -1.59 -11.14 17.00
C VAL A 97 -0.82 -11.98 15.96
N PHE A 98 0.26 -12.65 16.37
CA PHE A 98 1.09 -13.44 15.46
C PHE A 98 0.44 -14.78 15.11
N GLU A 99 -0.21 -15.43 16.07
CA GLU A 99 -0.99 -16.64 15.87
C GLU A 99 -2.18 -16.39 14.95
N VAL A 100 -2.88 -15.27 15.19
CA VAL A 100 -3.99 -14.79 14.34
C VAL A 100 -3.49 -14.54 12.92
N LEU A 101 -2.40 -13.78 12.77
CA LEU A 101 -1.81 -13.51 11.46
C LEU A 101 -1.42 -14.79 10.73
N HIS A 102 -0.74 -15.71 11.43
CA HIS A 102 -0.31 -16.98 10.84
C HIS A 102 -1.50 -17.79 10.33
N GLY A 103 -2.57 -17.90 11.13
CA GLY A 103 -3.81 -18.57 10.73
C GLY A 103 -4.46 -17.93 9.51
N LEU A 104 -4.51 -16.60 9.44
CA LEU A 104 -5.06 -15.88 8.30
C LEU A 104 -4.21 -16.04 7.03
N VAL A 105 -2.87 -15.99 7.15
CA VAL A 105 -1.97 -16.20 6.01
C VAL A 105 -2.14 -17.59 5.41
N GLN A 106 -2.35 -18.62 6.24
CA GLN A 106 -2.63 -19.97 5.76
C GLN A 106 -3.97 -20.09 5.04
N GLN A 107 -4.99 -19.38 5.54
CA GLN A 107 -6.36 -19.44 4.99
C GLN A 107 -6.55 -18.56 3.76
N HIS A 108 -5.79 -17.46 3.65
CA HIS A 108 -5.92 -16.43 2.62
C HIS A 108 -4.55 -16.04 2.03
N PRO A 109 -3.84 -16.98 1.38
CA PRO A 109 -2.46 -16.78 0.93
C PRO A 109 -2.29 -15.66 -0.11
N GLU A 110 -3.36 -15.30 -0.83
CA GLU A 110 -3.39 -14.20 -1.79
C GLU A 110 -3.66 -12.81 -1.17
N THR A 111 -4.06 -12.75 0.10
CA THR A 111 -4.36 -11.49 0.79
C THR A 111 -3.10 -10.83 1.31
N ILE A 112 -3.03 -9.51 1.22
CA ILE A 112 -1.93 -8.73 1.80
C ILE A 112 -2.24 -8.45 3.26
N LEU A 113 -1.63 -9.24 4.13
CA LEU A 113 -1.77 -9.15 5.57
C LEU A 113 -0.53 -8.52 6.19
N GLY A 114 -0.72 -7.65 7.18
CA GLY A 114 0.36 -6.97 7.89
C GLY A 114 0.11 -6.83 9.37
N VAL A 115 1.09 -6.26 10.06
CA VAL A 115 1.00 -5.95 11.50
C VAL A 115 1.19 -4.45 11.72
N GLY A 116 0.25 -3.86 12.45
CA GLY A 116 0.29 -2.46 12.83
C GLY A 116 0.75 -2.26 14.27
N THR A 117 1.19 -1.05 14.61
CA THR A 117 1.73 -0.71 15.95
C THR A 117 3.02 -1.50 16.29
N VAL A 118 3.85 -1.78 15.29
CA VAL A 118 5.17 -2.41 15.49
C VAL A 118 6.13 -1.34 15.99
N LEU A 119 6.76 -1.52 17.17
CA LEU A 119 7.58 -0.46 17.79
C LEU A 119 9.06 -0.82 17.95
N ASN A 120 9.44 -2.07 17.69
CA ASN A 120 10.81 -2.53 17.81
C ASN A 120 11.11 -3.64 16.78
N VAL A 121 12.40 -3.96 16.65
CA VAL A 121 12.89 -4.95 15.66
C VAL A 121 12.46 -6.38 16.01
N MET A 122 12.24 -6.70 17.28
CA MET A 122 11.80 -8.04 17.69
C MET A 122 10.37 -8.31 17.21
N ASP A 123 9.46 -7.37 17.41
CA ASP A 123 8.08 -7.48 16.91
C ASP A 123 8.05 -7.54 15.39
N ALA A 124 8.92 -6.76 14.72
CA ALA A 124 9.07 -6.82 13.27
C ALA A 124 9.50 -8.22 12.80
N LYS A 125 10.47 -8.84 13.48
CA LYS A 125 10.90 -10.23 13.19
C LYS A 125 9.75 -11.21 13.33
N ASN A 126 9.08 -11.19 14.47
CA ASN A 126 7.96 -12.10 14.77
C ASN A 126 6.82 -11.95 13.76
N ALA A 127 6.49 -10.70 13.37
CA ALA A 127 5.49 -10.43 12.34
C ALA A 127 5.87 -11.03 10.98
N ILE A 128 7.13 -10.86 10.55
CA ILE A 128 7.62 -11.41 9.28
C ILE A 128 7.62 -12.94 9.31
N GLU A 129 8.06 -13.55 10.40
CA GLU A 129 8.03 -15.01 10.60
C GLU A 129 6.60 -15.56 10.59
N ALA A 130 5.63 -14.81 11.13
CA ALA A 130 4.20 -15.13 11.05
C ALA A 130 3.60 -14.92 9.65
N GLY A 131 4.34 -14.32 8.70
CA GLY A 131 3.95 -14.19 7.29
C GLY A 131 3.52 -12.79 6.86
N ALA A 132 3.77 -11.75 7.67
CA ALA A 132 3.42 -10.37 7.32
C ALA A 132 4.07 -9.93 5.99
N LYS A 133 3.27 -9.31 5.12
CA LYS A 133 3.71 -8.69 3.86
C LYS A 133 4.06 -7.22 4.04
N PHE A 134 3.53 -6.59 5.06
CA PHE A 134 3.92 -5.25 5.48
C PHE A 134 3.86 -5.07 7.00
N LEU A 135 4.59 -4.07 7.48
CA LEU A 135 4.63 -3.64 8.87
C LEU A 135 4.27 -2.16 8.94
N MET A 136 3.60 -1.74 10.00
CA MET A 136 3.23 -0.34 10.21
C MET A 136 3.50 0.10 11.64
N SER A 137 4.00 1.32 11.79
CA SER A 137 4.27 1.95 13.08
C SER A 137 3.53 3.29 13.19
N PRO A 138 3.18 3.74 14.41
CA PRO A 138 2.67 5.10 14.62
C PRO A 138 3.75 6.17 14.45
N ALA A 139 5.03 5.81 14.52
CA ALA A 139 6.14 6.73 14.32
C ALA A 139 7.21 6.06 13.44
N THR A 140 8.18 6.85 12.97
CA THR A 140 9.33 6.31 12.25
C THR A 140 10.27 5.61 13.23
N VAL A 141 10.42 4.29 13.11
CA VAL A 141 11.36 3.50 13.91
C VAL A 141 12.54 3.11 13.03
N LYS A 142 13.62 3.89 13.08
CA LYS A 142 14.81 3.70 12.23
C LYS A 142 15.39 2.29 12.31
N GLY A 143 15.39 1.67 13.50
CA GLY A 143 15.86 0.29 13.66
C GLY A 143 15.06 -0.72 12.82
N ILE A 144 13.75 -0.50 12.62
CA ILE A 144 12.92 -1.36 11.76
C ILE A 144 13.26 -1.10 10.29
N LEU A 145 13.40 0.17 9.86
CA LEU A 145 13.84 0.52 8.50
C LEU A 145 15.15 -0.16 8.13
N ASP A 146 16.15 -0.07 9.02
CA ASP A 146 17.46 -0.69 8.79
C ASP A 146 17.37 -2.22 8.75
N TYR A 147 16.52 -2.81 9.60
CA TYR A 147 16.29 -4.25 9.62
C TYR A 147 15.60 -4.76 8.34
N VAL A 148 14.53 -4.09 7.88
CA VAL A 148 13.76 -4.53 6.71
C VAL A 148 14.39 -4.15 5.37
N ARG A 149 15.48 -3.37 5.36
CA ARG A 149 16.17 -2.92 4.13
C ARG A 149 16.56 -4.06 3.18
N ARG A 150 16.82 -5.25 3.72
CA ARG A 150 17.17 -6.47 2.96
C ARG A 150 16.06 -7.52 2.98
N SER A 151 14.90 -7.20 3.55
CA SER A 151 13.76 -8.10 3.57
C SER A 151 12.84 -7.83 2.38
N GLU A 152 11.91 -8.76 2.20
CA GLU A 152 10.86 -8.70 1.20
C GLU A 152 9.56 -8.06 1.75
N VAL A 153 9.64 -7.36 2.89
CA VAL A 153 8.49 -6.86 3.62
C VAL A 153 8.48 -5.33 3.59
N LEU A 154 7.34 -4.77 3.21
CA LEU A 154 7.15 -3.32 3.14
C LEU A 154 7.02 -2.75 4.56
N TYR A 155 7.82 -1.75 4.92
CA TYR A 155 7.62 -1.00 6.16
C TYR A 155 6.99 0.37 5.87
N ILE A 156 5.92 0.68 6.62
CA ILE A 156 5.13 1.91 6.52
C ILE A 156 5.25 2.66 7.84
N PRO A 157 6.25 3.55 8.00
CA PRO A 157 6.38 4.35 9.21
C PRO A 157 5.26 5.41 9.30
N GLY A 158 4.91 5.77 10.53
CA GLY A 158 4.05 6.90 10.82
C GLY A 158 4.84 8.21 10.97
N ALA A 159 4.21 9.33 10.61
CA ALA A 159 4.73 10.67 10.79
C ALA A 159 3.58 11.67 10.97
N MET A 160 3.82 12.79 11.65
CA MET A 160 2.85 13.87 11.85
C MET A 160 3.31 15.20 11.25
N THR A 161 4.62 15.40 11.09
CA THR A 161 5.21 16.65 10.57
C THR A 161 5.92 16.45 9.23
N PRO A 162 6.04 17.49 8.38
CA PRO A 162 6.81 17.42 7.14
C PRO A 162 8.27 16.97 7.34
N THR A 163 8.90 17.38 8.44
CA THR A 163 10.27 16.96 8.78
C THR A 163 10.35 15.47 9.05
N GLU A 164 9.39 14.90 9.79
CA GLU A 164 9.34 13.45 10.03
C GLU A 164 9.08 12.68 8.73
N VAL A 165 8.22 13.19 7.85
CA VAL A 165 7.98 12.59 6.51
C VAL A 165 9.26 12.61 5.67
N LEU A 166 9.98 13.73 5.66
CA LEU A 166 11.24 13.85 4.94
C LEU A 166 12.29 12.88 5.48
N ASN A 167 12.47 12.83 6.80
CA ASN A 167 13.42 11.91 7.44
C ASN A 167 13.08 10.44 7.12
N ALA A 168 11.80 10.05 7.18
CA ALA A 168 11.36 8.70 6.82
C ALA A 168 11.68 8.36 5.36
N TYR A 169 11.44 9.30 4.43
CA TYR A 169 11.77 9.14 3.03
C TYR A 169 13.28 9.00 2.79
N GLU A 170 14.10 9.84 3.42
CA GLU A 170 15.56 9.78 3.33
C GLU A 170 16.14 8.46 3.89
N ASP A 171 15.53 7.94 4.95
CA ASP A 171 15.88 6.63 5.52
C ASP A 171 15.42 5.44 4.66
N GLY A 172 14.63 5.68 3.60
CA GLY A 172 14.25 4.70 2.58
C GLY A 172 12.79 4.22 2.64
N ALA A 173 11.93 4.89 3.40
CA ALA A 173 10.49 4.57 3.41
C ALA A 173 9.88 4.84 2.02
N ARG A 174 9.09 3.88 1.53
CA ARG A 174 8.41 3.97 0.22
C ARG A 174 7.06 4.66 0.30
N ILE A 175 6.38 4.51 1.43
CA ILE A 175 5.14 5.18 1.78
C ILE A 175 5.16 5.51 3.28
N VAL A 176 4.50 6.61 3.66
CA VAL A 176 4.45 7.10 5.04
C VAL A 176 2.99 7.28 5.44
N LYS A 177 2.61 6.77 6.62
CA LYS A 177 1.28 7.00 7.20
C LYS A 177 1.27 8.35 7.92
N ILE A 178 0.34 9.21 7.54
CA ILE A 178 0.10 10.48 8.25
C ILE A 178 -0.85 10.21 9.43
N LEU A 179 -0.49 10.71 10.62
CA LEU A 179 -1.29 10.63 11.84
C LEU A 179 -2.07 11.91 12.13
#